data_AF-A0A976HEZ8-F1
#
_entry.id   AF-A0A976HEZ8-F1
#
_cell.length_a   1.000
_cell.length_b   1.000
_cell.length_c   1.000
_cell.angle_alpha   90.00
_cell.angle_beta   90.00
_cell.angle_gamma   90.00
#
_symmetry.space_group_name_H-M   'P 1'
#
loop_
_entity.id
_entity.type
_entity.pdbx_description
1 polymer ?
#
loop_
_entity_poly.entity_id
_entity_poly.type
_entity_poly.pdbx_seq_one_letter_code
_entity_poly.pdbx_strand_id
1 'polypeptide(L)' 'IRPEAAAVTLTPERRAELVALVEAHPALAEAEKTALLQTLEGETVPAAVIARLEERMDG' A
#
# COMPACT_ATOMS: atom_id res chain seq x y z
N ILE A 1 -6.56 -23.82 2.46
CA ILE A 1 -6.22 -22.99 1.29
C ILE A 1 -5.34 -21.86 1.80
N ARG A 2 -4.08 -21.79 1.38
CA ARG A 2 -3.23 -20.61 1.64
C ARG A 2 -3.77 -19.52 0.70
N PRO A 3 -4.26 -18.36 1.16
CA PRO A 3 -4.76 -17.36 0.25
C PRO A 3 -3.58 -16.94 -0.63
N GLU A 4 -3.63 -17.27 -1.92
CA GLU A 4 -2.77 -16.64 -2.91
C GLU A 4 -3.01 -15.14 -2.76
N ALA A 5 -2.00 -14.42 -2.29
CA ALA A 5 -2.04 -12.98 -2.22
C ALA A 5 -2.15 -12.48 -3.65
N ALA A 6 -3.38 -12.28 -4.14
CA ALA A 6 -3.64 -11.78 -5.48
C ALA A 6 -2.87 -10.46 -5.62
N ALA A 7 -1.84 -10.46 -6.46
CA ALA A 7 -1.10 -9.27 -6.76
C ALA A 7 -1.98 -8.42 -7.68
N VAL A 8 -2.24 -7.18 -7.27
CA VAL A 8 -3.05 -6.22 -8.00
C VAL A 8 -2.11 -5.29 -8.75
N THR A 9 -2.30 -5.17 -10.06
CA THR A 9 -1.63 -4.16 -10.86
C THR A 9 -2.20 -2.79 -10.51
N LEU A 10 -1.36 -1.89 -10.00
CA LEU A 10 -1.79 -0.54 -9.67
C LEU A 10 -1.74 0.35 -10.92
N THR A 11 -2.86 1.00 -11.22
CA THR A 11 -2.86 2.12 -12.16
C THR A 11 -2.00 3.26 -11.60
N PRO A 12 -1.41 4.10 -12.45
CA PRO A 12 -0.60 5.24 -12.00
C PRO A 12 -1.37 6.18 -11.07
N GLU A 13 -2.67 6.37 -11.31
CA GLU A 13 -3.56 7.16 -10.46
C GLU A 13 -3.70 6.54 -9.08
N ARG A 14 -4.04 5.24 -9.00
CA ARG A 14 -4.22 4.54 -7.72
C ARG A 14 -2.92 4.48 -6.91
N ARG A 15 -1.78 4.31 -7.59
CA ARG A 15 -0.47 4.36 -6.96
C ARG A 15 -0.21 5.72 -6.32
N ALA A 16 -0.48 6.81 -7.04
CA ALA A 16 -0.27 8.15 -6.50
C ALA A 16 -1.15 8.43 -5.27
N GLU A 17 -2.41 7.96 -5.28
CA GLU A 17 -3.29 8.04 -4.10
C GLU A 17 -2.69 7.29 -2.90
N LEU A 18 -2.26 6.04 -3.10
CA LEU A 18 -1.69 5.20 -2.03
C LEU A 18 -0.37 5.79 -1.50
N VAL A 19 0.47 6.34 -2.38
CA VAL A 19 1.71 7.04 -2.01
C VAL A 19 1.40 8.25 -1.14
N ALA A 20 0.52 9.14 -1.59
CA ALA A 20 0.12 10.33 -0.83
C ALA A 20 -0.48 9.97 0.53
N LEU A 21 -1.24 8.87 0.59
CA LEU A 21 -1.78 8.32 1.83
C LEU A 21 -0.71 7.86 2.80
N VAL A 22 0.27 7.08 2.33
CA VAL A 22 1.40 6.62 3.15
C VAL A 22 2.22 7.81 3.67
N GLU A 23 2.46 8.81 2.83
CA GLU A 23 3.19 10.03 3.22
C GLU A 23 2.42 10.84 4.26
N ALA A 24 1.11 11.01 4.08
CA ALA A 24 0.24 11.78 4.98
C ALA A 24 -0.05 11.07 6.31
N HIS A 25 0.15 9.75 6.42
CA HIS A 25 -0.20 8.99 7.61
C HIS A 25 0.73 9.30 8.80
N PRO A 26 0.25 9.94 9.89
CA PRO A 26 1.12 10.39 10.98
C PRO A 26 1.56 9.26 11.92
N ALA A 27 0.79 8.16 11.99
CA ALA A 27 1.10 7.02 12.85
C ALA A 27 2.06 5.98 12.24
N LEU A 28 2.47 6.15 10.97
CA LEU A 28 3.46 5.27 10.35
C LEU A 28 4.87 5.80 10.63
N ALA A 29 5.75 4.93 11.12
CA ALA A 29 7.17 5.25 11.24
C ALA A 29 7.80 5.45 9.85
N GLU A 30 8.82 6.30 9.74
CA GLU A 30 9.48 6.59 8.46
C GLU A 30 10.04 5.33 7.77
N ALA A 31 10.53 4.36 8.56
CA ALA A 31 11.00 3.08 8.05
C ALA A 31 9.86 2.25 7.41
N GLU A 32 8.67 2.25 8.02
CA GLU A 32 7.48 1.59 7.45
C GLU A 32 6.97 2.32 6.21
N LYS A 33 6.95 3.66 6.25
CA LYS A 33 6.59 4.46 5.06
C LYS A 33 7.50 4.14 3.89
N THR A 34 8.81 4.13 4.12
CA THR A 34 9.81 3.81 3.08
C THR A 34 9.58 2.42 2.50
N ALA A 35 9.33 1.41 3.33
CA ALA A 35 9.07 0.04 2.86
C ALA A 35 7.77 -0.06 2.02
N LEU A 36 6.73 0.67 2.43
CA LEU A 36 5.46 0.73 1.70
C LEU A 36 5.60 1.48 0.38
N LEU A 37 6.32 2.61 0.36
CA LEU A 37 6.60 3.37 -0.86
C LEU A 37 7.36 2.52 -1.88
N GLN A 38 8.42 1.83 -1.46
CA GLN A 38 9.15 0.91 -2.36
C GLN A 38 8.27 -0.22 -2.89
N THR A 39 7.31 -0.69 -2.08
CA THR A 39 6.33 -1.69 -2.53
C THR A 39 5.37 -1.10 -3.57
N LEU A 40 4.92 0.14 -3.37
CA LEU A 40 4.01 0.85 -4.28
C LEU A 40 4.69 1.31 -5.59
N GLU A 41 6.01 1.46 -5.61
CA GLU A 41 6.79 1.67 -6.84
C GLU A 41 6.74 0.45 -7.78
N GLY A 42 6.48 -0.74 -7.22
CA GLY A 42 6.27 -1.95 -8.01
C GLY A 42 5.00 -1.86 -8.86
N GLU A 43 5.08 -2.42 -10.07
CA GLU A 43 3.93 -2.47 -11.00
C GLU A 43 2.79 -3.35 -10.45
N THR A 44 3.11 -4.31 -9.59
CA THR A 44 2.16 -5.21 -8.95
C THR A 44 2.36 -5.23 -7.44
N VAL A 45 1.30 -4.99 -6.70
CA VAL A 45 1.31 -4.91 -5.23
C VAL A 45 0.37 -5.98 -4.68
N PRO A 46 0.76 -6.72 -3.62
CA PRO A 46 -0.14 -7.71 -3.02
C PRO A 46 -1.42 -7.04 -2.52
N ALA A 47 -2.60 -7.59 -2.86
CA ALA A 47 -3.89 -7.09 -2.39
C ALA A 47 -3.94 -6.98 -0.86
N ALA A 48 -3.24 -7.87 -0.14
CA ALA A 48 -3.14 -7.81 1.32
C ALA A 48 -2.45 -6.54 1.85
N VAL A 49 -1.53 -5.94 1.08
CA VAL A 49 -0.89 -4.66 1.44
C VAL A 49 -1.88 -3.52 1.25
N ILE A 50 -2.62 -3.52 0.14
CA ILE A 50 -3.65 -2.51 -0.15
C ILE A 50 -4.76 -2.58 0.91
N ALA A 51 -5.31 -3.78 1.15
CA ALA A 51 -6.35 -3.98 2.17
C ALA A 51 -5.87 -3.52 3.56
N ARG A 52 -4.61 -3.79 3.92
CA ARG A 52 -4.03 -3.30 5.19
C ARG A 52 -3.88 -1.79 5.28
N LEU A 53 -3.66 -1.11 4.15
CA LEU A 53 -3.61 0.34 4.07
C LEU A 53 -5.03 0.91 4.21
N GLU A 54 -6.00 0.33 3.50
CA GLU A 54 -7.41 0.73 3.56
C GLU A 54 -8.01 0.50 4.96
N GLU A 55 -7.75 -0.65 5.60
CA GLU A 55 -8.18 -0.93 6.97
C GLU A 55 -7.57 0.02 8.02
N ARG A 56 -6.35 0.52 7.77
CA ARG A 56 -5.72 1.52 8.65
C ARG A 56 -6.29 2.92 8.47
N MET A 57 -6.94 3.18 7.34
CA MET A 57 -7.55 4.48 7.02
C MET A 57 -8.99 4.61 7.53
N ASP A 58 -9.72 3.50 7.61
CA ASP A 58 -11.12 3.47 8.05
C ASP A 58 -11.28 3.40 9.59
N GLY A 59 -10.16 3.38 10.34
CA GLY A 59 -10.11 3.28 11.80
C GLY A 59 -10.00 4.61 12.53
#